data_AF-A0A922L8J2-F1
#
_entry.id   AF-A0A922L8J2-F1
#
_cell.length_a   1.000
_cell.length_b   1.000
_cell.length_c   1.000
_cell.angle_alpha   90.00
_cell.angle_beta   90.00
_cell.angle_gamma   90.00
#
_symmetry.space_group_name_H-M   'P 1'
#
loop_
_entity.id
_entity.type
_entity.pdbx_description
1 polymer ?
#
loop_
_entity_poly.entity_id
_entity_poly.type
_entity_poly.pdbx_seq_one_letter_code
_entity_poly.pdbx_strand_id
1 'polypeptide(L)'
;MSNEANNDNSTTDEDPTIIDPNKTQNDGKTYLIIKRYEKYEDSDEQDDYEPIALDIDSTELEFTHCRIATTKNFDILTKTEFLGLRNNLITKIEGFIQLITLRELELYDNQIEKIENLTNLINLEVLDLSFNRLKRIEGIDTLVNLKKLFLVNNQIEKIENLNTLINLETLELGANRIRRIENIENLIKLENLFLGKNKVTKLENLDHLKSLTLLSIQSNRITKIEGLDCLEKLQQLYLSHNGIGKIENLDKNLMIDTLDLAGNQIKRFENIEHLTELEELWCNDNQIDDWHNVQVLAKLPKLSTVYLERNPIAMDQMYRKKLMLIASTLKQIDATLCR
;
A
#
# COMPACT_ATOMS: atom_id res chain seq x y z
N MET A 1 60.60 25.22 -9.67
CA MET A 1 59.68 25.89 -10.60
C MET A 1 58.98 24.82 -11.41
N SER A 2 57.65 24.81 -11.29
CA SER A 2 56.65 24.36 -12.27
C SER A 2 56.58 22.90 -12.73
N ASN A 3 55.55 22.25 -12.17
CA ASN A 3 54.38 21.66 -12.85
C ASN A 3 54.32 20.15 -13.11
N GLU A 4 53.54 19.53 -12.21
CA GLU A 4 52.62 18.42 -12.43
C GLU A 4 51.64 18.69 -13.58
N ALA A 5 51.20 17.61 -14.24
CA ALA A 5 49.88 17.49 -14.81
C ALA A 5 49.41 16.04 -14.64
N ASN A 6 48.69 15.79 -13.53
CA ASN A 6 47.82 14.63 -13.38
C ASN A 6 46.61 14.83 -14.30
N ASN A 7 46.39 13.89 -15.21
CA ASN A 7 45.14 13.77 -15.95
C ASN A 7 44.09 13.14 -15.01
N ASP A 8 43.32 13.98 -14.33
CA ASP A 8 42.03 13.59 -13.78
C ASP A 8 41.04 13.43 -14.94
N ASN A 9 40.79 12.18 -15.34
CA ASN A 9 39.60 11.82 -16.10
C ASN A 9 38.42 11.75 -15.11
N SER A 10 37.90 12.91 -14.71
CA SER A 10 36.56 13.00 -14.15
C SER A 10 35.56 12.85 -15.30
N THR A 11 35.09 11.64 -15.56
CA THR A 11 33.86 11.42 -16.30
C THR A 11 32.74 12.07 -15.50
N THR A 12 32.33 13.27 -15.91
CA THR A 12 31.11 13.90 -15.42
C THR A 12 29.95 13.00 -15.82
N ASP A 13 29.29 12.40 -14.84
CA ASP A 13 27.96 11.80 -15.00
C ASP A 13 27.05 12.89 -15.58
N GLU A 14 26.83 12.87 -16.90
CA GLU A 14 25.84 13.75 -17.52
C GLU A 14 24.45 13.33 -17.02
N ASP A 15 23.70 14.32 -16.52
CA ASP A 15 22.37 14.16 -15.95
C ASP A 15 21.43 13.49 -16.99
N PRO A 16 20.87 12.29 -16.73
CA PRO A 16 20.22 11.46 -17.77
C PRO A 16 18.94 12.07 -18.35
N THR A 17 18.47 13.19 -17.81
CA THR A 17 17.28 13.91 -18.27
C THR A 17 17.62 15.39 -18.43
N ILE A 18 17.85 15.85 -19.66
CA ILE A 18 17.97 17.28 -19.93
C ILE A 18 16.58 17.87 -19.97
N ILE A 19 16.28 18.67 -18.95
CA ILE A 19 15.06 19.48 -18.88
C ILE A 19 15.41 20.90 -19.35
N ASP A 20 14.94 21.30 -20.54
CA ASP A 20 15.20 22.64 -21.10
C ASP A 20 13.98 23.56 -20.91
N PRO A 21 13.99 24.45 -19.91
CA PRO A 21 12.87 25.38 -19.65
C PRO A 21 12.76 26.50 -20.68
N ASN A 22 13.73 26.65 -21.60
CA ASN A 22 13.78 27.76 -22.57
C ASN A 22 13.31 27.36 -23.97
N LYS A 23 12.89 26.10 -24.20
CA LYS A 23 12.36 25.66 -25.50
C LYS A 23 10.85 25.83 -25.57
N THR A 24 10.42 27.03 -25.95
CA THR A 24 9.04 27.32 -26.35
C THR A 24 8.77 26.82 -27.77
N GLN A 25 7.61 26.19 -28.00
CA GLN A 25 7.12 26.01 -29.37
C GLN A 25 6.53 27.33 -29.91
N ASN A 26 6.50 27.51 -31.23
CA ASN A 26 6.09 28.75 -31.90
C ASN A 26 4.58 29.10 -31.77
N ASP A 27 3.85 28.43 -30.88
CA ASP A 27 2.40 28.60 -30.67
C ASP A 27 2.05 29.62 -29.55
N GLY A 28 3.05 30.19 -28.88
CA GLY A 28 2.88 31.17 -27.80
C GLY A 28 2.67 30.55 -26.41
N LYS A 29 2.75 29.23 -26.28
CA LYS A 29 2.75 28.53 -24.99
C LYS A 29 4.17 28.17 -24.55
N THR A 30 4.38 28.06 -23.24
CA THR A 30 5.64 27.57 -22.69
C THR A 30 5.53 26.07 -22.48
N TYR A 31 6.49 25.34 -23.05
CA TYR A 31 6.59 23.91 -22.86
C TYR A 31 7.90 23.58 -22.16
N LEU A 32 7.85 22.58 -21.27
CA LEU A 32 9.05 21.94 -20.78
C LEU A 32 9.37 20.75 -21.67
N ILE A 33 10.63 20.59 -22.05
CA ILE A 33 11.10 19.45 -22.83
C ILE A 33 11.84 18.49 -21.92
N ILE A 34 11.34 17.26 -21.84
CA ILE A 34 11.98 16.15 -21.13
C ILE A 34 12.58 15.19 -22.16
N LYS A 35 13.89 14.92 -22.07
CA LYS A 35 14.56 13.89 -22.88
C LYS A 35 14.44 12.50 -22.24
N ARG A 36 14.08 11.50 -23.04
CA ARG A 36 14.10 10.06 -22.66
C ARG A 36 15.51 9.50 -22.85
N TYR A 37 16.00 8.65 -21.97
CA TYR A 37 17.28 7.94 -22.20
C TYR A 37 17.05 6.49 -22.66
N GLU A 38 17.63 6.08 -23.79
CA GLU A 38 17.73 4.67 -24.20
C GLU A 38 19.19 4.24 -24.18
N LYS A 39 19.53 3.27 -23.33
CA LYS A 39 20.86 2.66 -23.35
C LYS A 39 20.80 1.43 -24.25
N TYR A 40 21.22 1.57 -25.51
CA TYR A 40 21.55 0.41 -26.34
C TYR A 40 23.04 0.11 -26.18
N GLU A 41 23.36 -1.09 -25.70
CA GLU A 41 24.68 -1.68 -25.92
C GLU A 41 24.74 -2.03 -27.42
N ASP A 42 25.66 -1.43 -28.16
CA ASP A 42 25.98 -1.69 -29.57
C ASP A 42 25.11 -1.06 -30.68
N SER A 43 25.00 0.28 -30.72
CA SER A 43 24.77 0.97 -32.00
C SER A 43 25.41 2.36 -32.03
N ASP A 44 26.09 2.65 -33.14
CA ASP A 44 26.73 3.94 -33.45
C ASP A 44 25.81 5.14 -33.15
N GLU A 45 26.42 6.17 -32.57
CA GLU A 45 25.83 7.43 -32.10
C GLU A 45 24.79 8.04 -33.05
N GLN A 46 23.52 7.78 -32.76
CA GLN A 46 22.44 8.70 -33.09
C GLN A 46 21.48 8.73 -31.90
N ASP A 47 21.56 9.84 -31.18
CA ASP A 47 20.69 10.22 -30.08
C ASP A 47 19.22 10.27 -30.55
N ASP A 48 18.55 9.12 -30.64
CA ASP A 48 17.12 8.96 -30.96
C ASP A 48 16.24 9.39 -29.77
N TYR A 49 16.45 10.62 -29.30
CA TYR A 49 15.68 11.22 -28.23
C TYR A 49 14.38 11.80 -28.77
N GLU A 50 13.24 11.20 -28.41
CA GLU A 50 11.93 11.84 -28.62
C GLU A 50 11.61 12.75 -27.41
N PRO A 51 11.64 14.09 -27.57
CA PRO A 51 11.32 15.01 -26.49
C PRO A 51 9.83 14.94 -26.15
N ILE A 52 9.51 14.87 -24.86
CA ILE A 52 8.14 15.06 -24.38
C ILE A 52 7.96 16.56 -24.12
N ALA A 53 7.12 17.22 -24.93
CA ALA A 53 6.66 18.57 -24.67
C ALA A 53 5.49 18.55 -23.69
N LEU A 54 5.55 19.34 -22.62
CA LEU A 54 4.48 19.42 -21.62
C LEU A 54 4.09 20.86 -21.31
N ASP A 55 2.78 21.08 -21.17
CA ASP A 55 2.19 22.40 -20.88
C ASP A 55 2.45 22.75 -19.40
N ILE A 56 3.28 23.78 -19.16
CA ILE A 56 3.66 24.18 -17.80
C ILE A 56 2.47 24.71 -16.97
N ASP A 57 1.39 25.09 -17.66
CA ASP A 57 0.19 25.62 -17.03
C ASP A 57 -0.84 24.52 -16.73
N SER A 58 -0.54 23.25 -17.02
CA SER A 58 -1.44 22.13 -16.76
C SER A 58 -1.60 21.86 -15.27
N THR A 59 -2.85 21.62 -14.85
CA THR A 59 -3.19 21.18 -13.49
C THR A 59 -2.92 19.69 -13.30
N GLU A 60 -2.85 18.91 -14.37
CA GLU A 60 -2.63 17.47 -14.33
C GLU A 60 -1.50 17.11 -15.29
N LEU A 61 -0.47 16.44 -14.78
CA LEU A 61 0.66 15.96 -15.56
C LEU A 61 0.96 14.51 -15.18
N GLU A 62 0.99 13.62 -16.16
CA GLU A 62 1.31 12.21 -15.97
C GLU A 62 2.45 11.80 -16.90
N PHE A 63 3.50 11.23 -16.32
CA PHE A 63 4.71 10.77 -17.00
C PHE A 63 5.00 9.32 -16.63
N THR A 64 4.08 8.42 -16.96
CA THR A 64 4.29 7.00 -16.69
C THR A 64 5.29 6.40 -17.69
N HIS A 65 6.30 5.67 -17.20
CA HIS A 65 7.27 4.97 -18.05
C HIS A 65 8.06 5.86 -19.02
N CYS A 66 8.43 7.06 -18.57
CA CYS A 66 9.16 8.05 -19.37
C CYS A 66 10.68 7.99 -19.18
N ARG A 67 11.17 7.12 -18.29
CA ARG A 67 12.59 6.99 -17.91
C ARG A 67 13.20 8.30 -17.37
N ILE A 68 12.38 9.11 -16.70
CA ILE A 68 12.82 10.35 -16.05
C ILE A 68 13.77 9.99 -14.89
N ALA A 69 14.97 10.54 -14.87
CA ALA A 69 15.97 10.25 -13.83
C ALA A 69 16.05 11.36 -12.76
N THR A 70 15.72 12.60 -13.12
CA THR A 70 15.71 13.76 -12.20
C THR A 70 14.45 14.60 -12.37
N THR A 71 14.03 15.23 -11.28
CA THR A 71 12.91 16.19 -11.22
C THR A 71 13.38 17.62 -10.93
N LYS A 72 14.69 17.91 -11.00
CA LYS A 72 15.30 19.19 -10.57
C LYS A 72 14.66 20.45 -11.14
N ASN A 73 14.17 20.41 -12.39
CA ASN A 73 13.59 21.58 -13.06
C ASN A 73 12.05 21.58 -13.03
N PHE A 74 11.42 20.77 -12.18
CA PHE A 74 9.96 20.72 -12.06
C PHE A 74 9.40 21.92 -11.28
N ASP A 75 10.25 22.74 -10.65
CA ASP A 75 9.83 23.93 -9.87
C ASP A 75 9.01 24.95 -10.71
N ILE A 76 9.04 24.86 -12.03
CA ILE A 76 8.25 25.73 -12.92
C ILE A 76 6.78 25.34 -13.03
N LEU A 77 6.40 24.10 -12.64
CA LEU A 77 5.05 23.52 -12.80
C LEU A 77 4.07 24.04 -11.72
N THR A 78 4.11 25.34 -11.47
CA THR A 78 3.47 26.00 -10.31
C THR A 78 1.94 25.97 -10.29
N LYS A 79 1.29 25.47 -11.35
CA LYS A 79 -0.17 25.28 -11.43
C LYS A 79 -0.61 23.83 -11.27
N THR A 80 0.34 22.89 -11.23
CA THR A 80 0.04 21.46 -11.19
C THR A 80 -0.56 21.06 -9.84
N GLU A 81 -1.70 20.38 -9.90
CA GLU A 81 -2.41 19.80 -8.75
C GLU A 81 -2.19 18.28 -8.67
N PHE A 82 -2.05 17.60 -9.81
CA PHE A 82 -1.71 16.18 -9.92
C PHE A 82 -0.40 16.00 -10.70
N LEU A 83 0.57 15.30 -10.10
CA LEU A 83 1.82 14.93 -10.74
C LEU A 83 2.07 13.42 -10.62
N GLY A 84 1.85 12.70 -11.72
CA GLY A 84 2.15 11.28 -11.86
C GLY A 84 3.53 11.05 -12.48
N LEU A 85 4.40 10.33 -11.78
CA LEU A 85 5.77 9.99 -12.19
C LEU A 85 6.03 8.49 -12.03
N ARG A 86 5.02 7.66 -12.30
CA ARG A 86 5.07 6.22 -12.12
C ARG A 86 6.08 5.54 -13.05
N ASN A 87 6.77 4.50 -12.59
CA ASN A 87 7.68 3.69 -13.41
C ASN A 87 8.75 4.57 -14.11
N ASN A 88 9.55 5.29 -13.32
CA ASN A 88 10.64 6.12 -13.83
C ASN A 88 11.96 5.70 -13.16
N LEU A 89 13.03 6.47 -13.41
CA LEU A 89 14.37 6.22 -12.90
C LEU A 89 14.76 7.20 -11.80
N ILE A 90 13.76 7.83 -11.14
CA ILE A 90 14.00 8.89 -10.16
C ILE A 90 14.68 8.29 -8.93
N THR A 91 15.84 8.82 -8.58
CA THR A 91 16.61 8.39 -7.40
C THR A 91 16.45 9.33 -6.21
N LYS A 92 16.06 10.58 -6.47
CA LYS A 92 15.96 11.64 -5.48
C LYS A 92 14.76 12.53 -5.76
N ILE A 93 14.07 12.93 -4.69
CA ILE A 93 13.01 13.92 -4.73
C ILE A 93 13.66 15.31 -4.70
N GLU A 94 13.53 16.08 -5.78
CA GLU A 94 14.04 17.44 -5.89
C GLU A 94 13.20 18.28 -6.85
N GLY A 95 13.36 19.61 -6.85
CA GLY A 95 12.61 20.48 -7.77
C GLY A 95 11.11 20.55 -7.51
N PHE A 96 10.66 20.30 -6.27
CA PHE A 96 9.25 20.40 -5.86
C PHE A 96 8.97 21.57 -4.91
N ILE A 97 9.96 22.45 -4.68
CA ILE A 97 9.88 23.49 -3.65
C ILE A 97 8.75 24.49 -3.95
N GLN A 98 8.49 24.74 -5.23
CA GLN A 98 7.48 25.70 -5.71
C GLN A 98 6.11 25.08 -6.03
N LEU A 99 5.96 23.75 -5.93
CA LEU A 99 4.73 23.03 -6.31
C LEU A 99 3.67 23.07 -5.21
N ILE A 100 3.40 24.25 -4.66
CA ILE A 100 2.51 24.44 -3.52
C ILE A 100 1.03 24.15 -3.84
N THR A 101 0.66 24.07 -5.13
CA THR A 101 -0.69 23.71 -5.59
C THR A 101 -0.93 22.20 -5.60
N LEU A 102 0.13 21.40 -5.42
CA LEU A 102 0.04 19.95 -5.56
C LEU A 102 -0.85 19.34 -4.47
N ARG A 103 -1.81 18.53 -4.91
CA ARG A 103 -2.73 17.73 -4.10
C ARG A 103 -2.40 16.24 -4.17
N GLU A 104 -1.88 15.79 -5.30
CA GLU A 104 -1.55 14.38 -5.51
C GLU A 104 -0.19 14.24 -6.19
N LEU A 105 0.68 13.44 -5.57
CA LEU A 105 2.02 13.14 -6.05
C LEU A 105 2.22 11.62 -6.08
N GLU A 106 2.48 11.09 -7.26
CA GLU A 106 2.70 9.66 -7.45
C GLU A 106 4.12 9.39 -7.97
N LEU A 107 4.92 8.75 -7.14
CA LEU A 107 6.30 8.35 -7.43
C LEU A 107 6.43 6.82 -7.37
N TYR A 108 5.34 6.10 -7.66
CA TYR A 108 5.26 4.65 -7.72
C TYR A 108 6.35 4.07 -8.64
N ASP A 109 7.03 2.99 -8.23
CA ASP A 109 8.03 2.27 -9.03
C ASP A 109 9.15 3.19 -9.54
N ASN A 110 9.93 3.69 -8.59
CA ASN A 110 11.12 4.51 -8.81
C ASN A 110 12.30 3.95 -7.97
N GLN A 111 13.40 4.68 -7.88
CA GLN A 111 14.61 4.27 -7.18
C GLN A 111 14.91 5.16 -5.96
N ILE A 112 13.88 5.78 -5.38
CA ILE A 112 14.02 6.75 -4.30
C ILE A 112 14.43 6.03 -3.00
N GLU A 113 15.52 6.49 -2.38
CA GLU A 113 16.02 5.93 -1.13
C GLU A 113 15.60 6.71 0.12
N LYS A 114 15.21 7.99 -0.07
CA LYS A 114 14.90 8.92 1.02
C LYS A 114 13.72 9.83 0.66
N ILE A 115 12.83 10.02 1.62
CA ILE A 115 11.77 11.01 1.55
C ILE A 115 12.35 12.35 2.00
N GLU A 116 12.47 13.31 1.09
CA GLU A 116 12.99 14.64 1.37
C GLU A 116 12.41 15.67 0.40
N ASN A 117 12.60 16.96 0.68
CA ASN A 117 12.18 18.07 -0.18
C ASN A 117 10.67 18.14 -0.47
N LEU A 118 9.83 17.56 0.39
CA LEU A 118 8.36 17.66 0.32
C LEU A 118 7.77 18.72 1.24
N THR A 119 8.61 19.42 2.03
CA THR A 119 8.14 20.23 3.18
C THR A 119 7.15 21.34 2.81
N ASN A 120 7.21 21.86 1.57
CA ASN A 120 6.35 22.94 1.08
C ASN A 120 5.04 22.47 0.46
N LEU A 121 4.85 21.16 0.25
CA LEU A 121 3.66 20.58 -0.36
C LEU A 121 2.50 20.50 0.66
N ILE A 122 2.22 21.61 1.33
CA ILE A 122 1.28 21.67 2.47
C ILE A 122 -0.17 21.35 2.09
N ASN A 123 -0.50 21.40 0.79
CA ASN A 123 -1.82 21.07 0.26
C ASN A 123 -1.94 19.62 -0.22
N LEU A 124 -0.88 18.81 -0.07
CA LEU A 124 -0.86 17.43 -0.54
C LEU A 124 -1.87 16.58 0.26
N GLU A 125 -2.75 15.90 -0.46
CA GLU A 125 -3.79 15.01 0.05
C GLU A 125 -3.45 13.55 -0.21
N VAL A 126 -2.73 13.24 -1.30
CA VAL A 126 -2.33 11.89 -1.70
C VAL A 126 -0.84 11.85 -2.03
N LEU A 127 -0.13 10.90 -1.42
CA LEU A 127 1.28 10.63 -1.69
C LEU A 127 1.49 9.14 -1.90
N ASP A 128 1.92 8.76 -3.10
CA ASP A 128 2.33 7.39 -3.42
C ASP A 128 3.84 7.32 -3.65
N LEU A 129 4.53 6.58 -2.78
CA LEU A 129 5.96 6.28 -2.82
C LEU A 129 6.20 4.77 -2.83
N SER A 130 5.21 4.00 -3.28
CA SER A 130 5.30 2.55 -3.36
C SER A 130 6.35 2.09 -4.38
N PHE A 131 6.88 0.88 -4.19
CA PHE A 131 7.90 0.29 -5.06
C PHE A 131 9.15 1.18 -5.19
N ASN A 132 9.63 1.70 -4.07
CA ASN A 132 10.89 2.44 -3.98
C ASN A 132 11.88 1.68 -3.06
N ARG A 133 12.95 2.36 -2.63
CA ARG A 133 14.02 1.80 -1.80
C ARG A 133 14.07 2.45 -0.41
N LEU A 134 12.96 3.00 0.06
CA LEU A 134 12.86 3.73 1.31
C LEU A 134 13.12 2.82 2.50
N LYS A 135 13.96 3.27 3.44
CA LYS A 135 14.26 2.52 4.68
C LYS A 135 13.54 3.08 5.90
N ARG A 136 13.07 4.31 5.83
CA ARG A 136 12.45 5.05 6.93
C ARG A 136 11.34 5.93 6.41
N ILE A 137 10.39 6.21 7.29
CA ILE A 137 9.38 7.24 7.08
C ILE A 137 9.95 8.53 7.68
N GLU A 138 10.14 9.56 6.86
CA GLU A 138 10.68 10.86 7.28
C GLU A 138 10.23 11.95 6.29
N GLY A 139 10.47 13.23 6.60
CA GLY A 139 10.25 14.33 5.65
C GLY A 139 8.81 14.60 5.23
N ILE A 140 7.82 14.05 5.96
CA ILE A 140 6.37 14.22 5.70
C ILE A 140 5.63 14.90 6.86
N ASP A 141 6.34 15.35 7.88
CA ASP A 141 5.77 15.93 9.10
C ASP A 141 4.98 17.23 8.85
N THR A 142 5.27 17.95 7.77
CA THR A 142 4.54 19.17 7.38
C THR A 142 3.28 18.91 6.54
N LEU A 143 3.08 17.67 6.05
CA LEU A 143 1.98 17.30 5.15
C LEU A 143 0.67 17.05 5.91
N VAL A 144 0.23 18.03 6.71
CA VAL A 144 -0.89 17.88 7.65
C VAL A 144 -2.25 17.64 6.99
N ASN A 145 -2.37 17.89 5.69
CA ASN A 145 -3.59 17.65 4.90
C ASN A 145 -3.60 16.28 4.22
N LEU A 146 -2.57 15.46 4.41
CA LEU A 146 -2.48 14.16 3.78
C LEU A 146 -3.60 13.23 4.27
N LYS A 147 -4.34 12.66 3.32
CA LYS A 147 -5.43 11.71 3.54
C LYS A 147 -5.02 10.29 3.16
N LYS A 148 -4.17 10.13 2.14
CA LYS A 148 -3.72 8.81 1.67
C LYS A 148 -2.21 8.78 1.53
N LEU A 149 -1.59 7.78 2.17
CA LEU A 149 -0.15 7.53 2.10
C LEU A 149 0.12 6.09 1.70
N PHE A 150 0.78 5.91 0.56
CA PHE A 150 1.15 4.61 0.02
C PHE A 150 2.68 4.46 0.05
N LEU A 151 3.15 3.43 0.74
CA LEU A 151 4.57 3.11 0.94
C LEU A 151 4.83 1.62 0.70
N VAL A 152 4.02 1.00 -0.17
CA VAL A 152 4.04 -0.44 -0.42
C VAL A 152 5.38 -0.86 -1.02
N ASN A 153 5.86 -2.06 -0.67
CA ASN A 153 7.07 -2.64 -1.26
C ASN A 153 8.31 -1.75 -1.15
N ASN A 154 8.62 -1.32 0.07
CA ASN A 154 9.83 -0.60 0.43
C ASN A 154 10.67 -1.45 1.43
N GLN A 155 11.66 -0.83 2.08
CA GLN A 155 12.53 -1.46 3.08
C GLN A 155 12.32 -0.88 4.48
N ILE A 156 11.12 -0.35 4.77
CA ILE A 156 10.81 0.34 6.02
C ILE A 156 10.76 -0.66 7.18
N GLU A 157 11.49 -0.37 8.26
CA GLU A 157 11.58 -1.27 9.43
C GLU A 157 10.69 -0.87 10.60
N LYS A 158 10.30 0.42 10.67
CA LYS A 158 9.52 0.99 11.77
C LYS A 158 8.49 1.97 11.24
N ILE A 159 7.36 2.03 11.93
CA ILE A 159 6.37 3.08 11.73
C ILE A 159 6.80 4.24 12.61
N GLU A 160 7.15 5.38 12.02
CA GLU A 160 7.66 6.56 12.72
C GLU A 160 7.26 7.82 11.95
N ASN A 161 7.31 8.98 12.60
CA ASN A 161 7.10 10.29 11.97
C ASN A 161 5.74 10.49 11.27
N LEU A 162 4.68 9.83 11.75
CA LEU A 162 3.30 10.00 11.28
C LEU A 162 2.44 10.86 12.22
N ASN A 163 3.00 11.34 13.33
CA ASN A 163 2.25 11.94 14.43
C ASN A 163 1.51 13.24 14.08
N THR A 164 1.87 13.92 12.99
CA THR A 164 1.22 15.15 12.50
C THR A 164 0.12 14.89 11.47
N LEU A 165 0.02 13.68 10.92
CA LEU A 165 -0.89 13.31 9.84
C LEU A 165 -2.30 12.98 10.36
N ILE A 166 -2.88 13.89 11.14
CA ILE A 166 -4.16 13.69 11.84
C ILE A 166 -5.38 13.53 10.90
N ASN A 167 -5.20 13.85 9.62
CA ASN A 167 -6.22 13.72 8.58
C ASN A 167 -6.09 12.45 7.74
N LEU A 168 -5.14 11.56 8.08
CA LEU A 168 -4.91 10.35 7.31
C LEU A 168 -6.09 9.38 7.44
N GLU A 169 -6.65 8.99 6.30
CA GLU A 169 -7.78 8.07 6.15
C GLU A 169 -7.29 6.70 5.66
N THR A 170 -6.21 6.65 4.87
CA THR A 170 -5.63 5.41 4.34
C THR A 170 -4.11 5.39 4.51
N LEU A 171 -3.59 4.32 5.10
CA LEU A 171 -2.16 4.05 5.26
C LEU A 171 -1.81 2.68 4.70
N GLU A 172 -1.01 2.64 3.63
CA GLU A 172 -0.55 1.41 3.01
C GLU A 172 0.95 1.19 3.24
N LEU A 173 1.28 0.21 4.08
CA LEU A 173 2.65 -0.16 4.46
C LEU A 173 2.95 -1.64 4.11
N GLY A 174 2.21 -2.20 3.15
CA GLY A 174 2.39 -3.58 2.70
C GLY A 174 3.79 -3.87 2.16
N ALA A 175 4.24 -5.12 2.27
CA ALA A 175 5.53 -5.58 1.75
C ALA A 175 6.75 -4.77 2.25
N ASN A 176 6.79 -4.50 3.56
CA ASN A 176 7.92 -3.83 4.21
C ASN A 176 8.64 -4.79 5.19
N ARG A 177 9.45 -4.25 6.10
CA ARG A 177 10.20 -5.00 7.11
C ARG A 177 9.74 -4.66 8.54
N ILE A 178 8.52 -4.14 8.68
CA ILE A 178 7.95 -3.66 9.94
C ILE A 178 7.75 -4.84 10.90
N ARG A 179 8.15 -4.66 12.16
CA ARG A 179 8.09 -5.70 13.20
C ARG A 179 7.03 -5.47 14.26
N ARG A 180 6.60 -4.23 14.43
CA ARG A 180 5.64 -3.80 15.46
C ARG A 180 4.74 -2.72 14.91
N ILE A 181 3.51 -2.72 15.39
CA ILE A 181 2.55 -1.63 15.18
C ILE A 181 2.83 -0.61 16.28
N GLU A 182 3.24 0.60 15.92
CA GLU A 182 3.63 1.66 16.85
C GLU A 182 3.45 3.04 16.19
N ASN A 183 3.36 4.09 16.99
CA ASN A 183 3.35 5.50 16.53
C ASN A 183 2.21 5.84 15.54
N ILE A 184 1.02 5.26 15.75
CA ILE A 184 -0.19 5.51 14.94
C ILE A 184 -1.38 6.00 15.78
N GLU A 185 -1.17 6.25 17.07
CA GLU A 185 -2.20 6.65 18.04
C GLU A 185 -2.92 7.96 17.66
N ASN A 186 -2.26 8.85 16.91
CA ASN A 186 -2.83 10.13 16.48
C ASN A 186 -3.67 10.02 15.19
N LEU A 187 -3.65 8.88 14.49
CA LEU A 187 -4.35 8.68 13.22
C LEU A 187 -5.82 8.34 13.45
N ILE A 188 -6.53 9.17 14.22
CA ILE A 188 -7.90 8.92 14.69
C ILE A 188 -8.95 8.87 13.58
N LYS A 189 -8.62 9.39 12.39
CA LYS A 189 -9.46 9.36 11.18
C LYS A 189 -9.14 8.17 10.27
N LEU A 190 -8.17 7.31 10.62
CA LEU A 190 -7.76 6.21 9.76
C LEU A 190 -8.91 5.21 9.61
N GLU A 191 -9.28 4.95 8.36
CA GLU A 191 -10.34 4.01 7.97
C GLU A 191 -9.73 2.72 7.43
N ASN A 192 -8.63 2.83 6.67
CA ASN A 192 -7.97 1.70 6.01
C ASN A 192 -6.50 1.58 6.44
N LEU A 193 -6.12 0.44 7.01
CA LEU A 193 -4.74 0.12 7.38
C LEU A 193 -4.29 -1.19 6.74
N PHE A 194 -3.24 -1.11 5.93
CA PHE A 194 -2.63 -2.27 5.28
C PHE A 194 -1.19 -2.46 5.74
N LEU A 195 -0.95 -3.59 6.38
CA LEU A 195 0.32 -4.04 6.94
C LEU A 195 0.71 -5.43 6.43
N GLY A 196 0.09 -5.89 5.33
CA GLY A 196 0.35 -7.20 4.75
C GLY A 196 1.84 -7.42 4.38
N LYS A 197 2.32 -8.67 4.38
CA LYS A 197 3.69 -9.04 4.03
C LYS A 197 4.76 -8.29 4.84
N ASN A 198 4.60 -8.23 6.16
CA ASN A 198 5.58 -7.65 7.09
C ASN A 198 6.13 -8.73 8.05
N LYS A 199 6.73 -8.31 9.16
CA LYS A 199 7.29 -9.18 10.21
C LYS A 199 6.60 -8.92 11.56
N VAL A 200 5.37 -8.41 11.55
CA VAL A 200 4.60 -8.07 12.75
C VAL A 200 4.26 -9.33 13.51
N THR A 201 4.49 -9.34 14.82
CA THR A 201 4.26 -10.52 15.67
C THR A 201 3.01 -10.41 16.54
N LYS A 202 2.47 -9.20 16.73
CA LYS A 202 1.34 -8.94 17.62
C LYS A 202 0.46 -7.83 17.07
N LEU A 203 -0.84 -7.95 17.35
CA LEU A 203 -1.81 -6.88 17.20
C LEU A 203 -1.76 -6.03 18.48
N GLU A 204 -1.17 -4.84 18.39
CA GLU A 204 -0.97 -3.92 19.52
C GLU A 204 -1.14 -2.48 19.04
N ASN A 205 -1.44 -1.56 19.95
CA ASN A 205 -1.51 -0.11 19.70
C ASN A 205 -2.57 0.31 18.64
N LEU A 206 -3.69 -0.42 18.56
CA LEU A 206 -4.80 -0.12 17.66
C LEU A 206 -5.97 0.61 18.36
N ASP A 207 -5.92 0.75 19.70
CA ASP A 207 -7.05 1.19 20.53
C ASP A 207 -7.62 2.57 20.19
N HIS A 208 -6.79 3.42 19.57
CA HIS A 208 -7.15 4.79 19.18
C HIS A 208 -7.83 4.87 17.82
N LEU A 209 -7.74 3.84 16.97
CA LEU A 209 -8.19 3.83 15.58
C LEU A 209 -9.69 3.51 15.47
N LYS A 210 -10.52 4.25 16.18
CA LYS A 210 -11.97 3.99 16.29
C LYS A 210 -12.76 4.18 14.97
N SER A 211 -12.12 4.77 13.97
CA SER A 211 -12.69 4.96 12.63
C SER A 211 -12.35 3.81 11.67
N LEU A 212 -11.49 2.86 12.09
CA LEU A 212 -10.98 1.80 11.23
C LEU A 212 -12.11 0.85 10.79
N THR A 213 -12.27 0.70 9.48
CA THR A 213 -13.24 -0.20 8.83
C THR A 213 -12.54 -1.36 8.15
N LEU A 214 -11.29 -1.18 7.70
CA LEU A 214 -10.50 -2.21 7.04
C LEU A 214 -9.13 -2.36 7.71
N LEU A 215 -8.83 -3.58 8.17
CA LEU A 215 -7.51 -3.98 8.64
C LEU A 215 -6.99 -5.17 7.83
N SER A 216 -5.93 -4.94 7.07
CA SER A 216 -5.25 -5.96 6.27
C SER A 216 -3.86 -6.21 6.84
N ILE A 217 -3.61 -7.40 7.39
CA ILE A 217 -2.33 -7.77 8.02
C ILE A 217 -1.91 -9.22 7.68
N GLN A 218 -2.30 -9.68 6.50
CA GLN A 218 -1.94 -10.97 5.94
C GLN A 218 -0.42 -11.17 5.80
N SER A 219 0.06 -12.41 5.80
CA SER A 219 1.49 -12.74 5.63
C SER A 219 2.38 -12.05 6.68
N ASN A 220 2.02 -12.20 7.96
CA ASN A 220 2.80 -11.71 9.10
C ASN A 220 3.17 -12.89 10.02
N ARG A 221 3.51 -12.62 11.29
CA ARG A 221 3.93 -13.61 12.29
C ARG A 221 3.03 -13.57 13.52
N ILE A 222 1.77 -13.19 13.34
CA ILE A 222 0.79 -13.06 14.41
C ILE A 222 0.34 -14.46 14.82
N THR A 223 0.29 -14.73 16.12
CA THR A 223 -0.14 -16.05 16.63
C THR A 223 -1.46 -16.01 17.38
N LYS A 224 -1.99 -14.81 17.64
CA LYS A 224 -3.19 -14.59 18.43
C LYS A 224 -3.94 -13.36 17.94
N ILE A 225 -5.26 -13.46 17.92
CA ILE A 225 -6.16 -12.32 17.69
C ILE A 225 -6.32 -11.60 19.04
N GLU A 226 -5.91 -10.34 19.12
CA GLU A 226 -5.99 -9.50 20.33
C GLU A 226 -5.91 -8.01 19.94
N GLY A 227 -6.22 -7.11 20.87
CA GLY A 227 -6.07 -5.67 20.64
C GLY A 227 -7.05 -5.05 19.64
N LEU A 228 -8.19 -5.71 19.39
CA LEU A 228 -9.23 -5.26 18.45
C LEU A 228 -10.49 -4.72 19.14
N ASP A 229 -10.53 -4.74 20.49
CA ASP A 229 -11.74 -4.43 21.28
C ASP A 229 -12.33 -3.04 21.04
N CYS A 230 -11.49 -2.07 20.66
CA CYS A 230 -11.91 -0.69 20.40
C CYS A 230 -12.29 -0.43 18.92
N LEU A 231 -12.12 -1.42 18.03
CA LEU A 231 -12.38 -1.30 16.60
C LEU A 231 -13.83 -1.70 16.27
N GLU A 232 -14.79 -1.04 16.89
CA GLU A 232 -16.23 -1.39 16.79
C GLU A 232 -16.80 -1.21 15.38
N LYS A 233 -16.16 -0.37 14.55
CA LYS A 233 -16.54 -0.12 13.15
C LYS A 233 -15.85 -1.05 12.14
N LEU A 234 -15.02 -1.99 12.61
CA LEU A 234 -14.26 -2.88 11.73
C LEU A 234 -15.22 -3.78 10.94
N GLN A 235 -15.12 -3.72 9.61
CA GLN A 235 -15.94 -4.47 8.66
C GLN A 235 -15.13 -5.57 7.98
N GLN A 236 -13.89 -5.27 7.60
CA GLN A 236 -13.04 -6.18 6.84
C GLN A 236 -11.75 -6.46 7.61
N LEU A 237 -11.51 -7.73 7.93
CA LEU A 237 -10.35 -8.18 8.67
C LEU A 237 -9.62 -9.30 7.91
N TYR A 238 -8.43 -8.98 7.40
CA TYR A 238 -7.59 -9.92 6.67
C TYR A 238 -6.37 -10.33 7.49
N LEU A 239 -6.38 -11.56 7.99
CA LEU A 239 -5.38 -12.19 8.85
C LEU A 239 -4.76 -13.44 8.22
N SER A 240 -4.94 -13.66 6.91
CA SER A 240 -4.41 -14.84 6.23
C SER A 240 -2.89 -14.99 6.32
N HIS A 241 -2.39 -16.22 6.21
CA HIS A 241 -0.97 -16.53 6.23
C HIS A 241 -0.26 -16.00 7.50
N ASN A 242 -0.81 -16.35 8.66
CA ASN A 242 -0.24 -16.08 9.98
C ASN A 242 -0.07 -17.41 10.76
N GLY A 243 0.21 -17.32 12.06
CA GLY A 243 0.34 -18.47 12.97
C GLY A 243 -0.82 -18.60 13.95
N ILE A 244 -2.02 -18.11 13.62
CA ILE A 244 -3.15 -18.04 14.54
C ILE A 244 -3.72 -19.44 14.76
N GLY A 245 -3.78 -19.88 16.03
CA GLY A 245 -4.31 -21.21 16.38
C GLY A 245 -5.78 -21.24 16.75
N LYS A 246 -6.36 -20.08 17.08
CA LYS A 246 -7.72 -19.97 17.62
C LYS A 246 -8.36 -18.64 17.21
N ILE A 247 -9.66 -18.69 16.95
CA ILE A 247 -10.50 -17.51 16.77
C ILE A 247 -10.99 -17.06 18.17
N GLU A 248 -10.65 -15.84 18.56
CA GLU A 248 -10.97 -15.27 19.87
C GLU A 248 -10.86 -13.74 19.84
N ASN A 249 -11.41 -13.07 20.85
CA ASN A 249 -11.32 -11.62 21.06
C ASN A 249 -11.90 -10.80 19.88
N LEU A 250 -13.00 -11.28 19.29
CA LEU A 250 -13.78 -10.56 18.28
C LEU A 250 -15.15 -10.09 18.83
N ASP A 251 -15.34 -10.14 20.16
CA ASP A 251 -16.64 -9.87 20.82
C ASP A 251 -17.21 -8.46 20.56
N LYS A 252 -16.34 -7.50 20.19
CA LYS A 252 -16.70 -6.10 19.94
C LYS A 252 -16.82 -5.75 18.47
N ASN A 253 -16.26 -6.56 17.57
CA ASN A 253 -16.19 -6.27 16.15
C ASN A 253 -17.45 -6.76 15.42
N LEU A 254 -18.62 -6.31 15.87
CA LEU A 254 -19.93 -6.80 15.43
C LEU A 254 -20.26 -6.47 13.98
N MET A 255 -19.55 -5.50 13.39
CA MET A 255 -19.75 -5.04 12.02
C MET A 255 -18.94 -5.82 10.98
N ILE A 256 -18.16 -6.84 11.39
CA ILE A 256 -17.36 -7.63 10.46
C ILE A 256 -18.28 -8.35 9.45
N ASP A 257 -18.13 -7.98 8.17
CA ASP A 257 -18.77 -8.63 7.02
C ASP A 257 -17.83 -9.59 6.30
N THR A 258 -16.51 -9.34 6.37
CA THR A 258 -15.47 -10.12 5.69
C THR A 258 -14.37 -10.50 6.67
N LEU A 259 -14.21 -11.80 6.91
CA LEU A 259 -13.18 -12.35 7.78
C LEU A 259 -12.31 -13.36 7.02
N ASP A 260 -11.07 -12.96 6.77
CA ASP A 260 -10.07 -13.82 6.14
C ASP A 260 -9.05 -14.33 7.17
N LEU A 261 -9.08 -15.63 7.39
CA LEU A 261 -8.21 -16.39 8.29
C LEU A 261 -7.50 -17.53 7.53
N ALA A 262 -7.46 -17.48 6.20
CA ALA A 262 -6.86 -18.54 5.39
C ALA A 262 -5.38 -18.78 5.73
N GLY A 263 -4.88 -20.01 5.63
CA GLY A 263 -3.45 -20.28 5.85
C GLY A 263 -2.98 -20.04 7.29
N ASN A 264 -3.77 -20.45 8.28
CA ASN A 264 -3.46 -20.36 9.71
C ASN A 264 -3.41 -21.79 10.34
N GLN A 265 -3.48 -21.88 11.66
CA GLN A 265 -3.44 -23.15 12.42
C GLN A 265 -4.75 -23.40 13.17
N ILE A 266 -5.87 -22.88 12.65
CA ILE A 266 -7.18 -22.95 13.30
C ILE A 266 -7.74 -24.36 13.18
N LYS A 267 -8.23 -24.92 14.29
CA LYS A 267 -8.82 -26.27 14.35
C LYS A 267 -10.33 -26.29 14.45
N ARG A 268 -10.91 -25.19 14.95
CA ARG A 268 -12.33 -25.09 15.25
C ARG A 268 -12.78 -23.64 15.16
N PHE A 269 -14.05 -23.48 14.82
CA PHE A 269 -14.71 -22.21 14.91
C PHE A 269 -15.16 -21.96 16.35
N GLU A 270 -14.69 -20.87 16.93
CA GLU A 270 -15.04 -20.38 18.27
C GLU A 270 -15.19 -18.87 18.17
N ASN A 271 -16.02 -18.25 19.01
CA ASN A 271 -16.13 -16.79 19.09
C ASN A 271 -16.47 -16.13 17.74
N ILE A 272 -17.34 -16.77 16.95
CA ILE A 272 -17.86 -16.20 15.71
C ILE A 272 -19.38 -16.11 15.68
N GLU A 273 -20.08 -16.76 16.61
CA GLU A 273 -21.55 -16.83 16.64
C GLU A 273 -22.24 -15.46 16.66
N HIS A 274 -21.58 -14.47 17.24
CA HIS A 274 -22.10 -13.11 17.39
C HIS A 274 -21.84 -12.22 16.17
N LEU A 275 -21.05 -12.67 15.19
CA LEU A 275 -20.74 -11.94 13.96
C LEU A 275 -21.90 -12.05 12.96
N THR A 276 -23.06 -11.49 13.31
CA THR A 276 -24.30 -11.66 12.53
C THR A 276 -24.26 -10.97 11.17
N GLU A 277 -23.33 -10.04 10.99
CA GLU A 277 -23.11 -9.33 9.72
C GLU A 277 -22.17 -10.08 8.76
N LEU A 278 -21.55 -11.19 9.19
CA LEU A 278 -20.56 -11.91 8.39
C LEU A 278 -21.16 -12.49 7.11
N GLU A 279 -20.67 -12.02 5.96
CA GLU A 279 -21.05 -12.46 4.62
C GLU A 279 -20.00 -13.38 4.00
N GLU A 280 -18.72 -13.11 4.23
CA GLU A 280 -17.59 -13.85 3.69
C GLU A 280 -16.65 -14.36 4.78
N LEU A 281 -16.44 -15.68 4.81
CA LEU A 281 -15.51 -16.33 5.73
C LEU A 281 -14.49 -17.16 4.96
N TRP A 282 -13.24 -16.71 4.92
CA TRP A 282 -12.15 -17.43 4.29
C TRP A 282 -11.33 -18.14 5.36
N CYS A 283 -11.36 -19.47 5.38
CA CYS A 283 -10.68 -20.31 6.35
C CYS A 283 -10.03 -21.53 5.69
N ASN A 284 -9.76 -21.47 4.38
CA ASN A 284 -9.00 -22.49 3.66
C ASN A 284 -7.58 -22.62 4.22
N ASP A 285 -6.93 -23.75 3.98
CA ASP A 285 -5.55 -23.99 4.45
C ASP A 285 -5.41 -23.87 5.98
N ASN A 286 -6.35 -24.47 6.72
CA ASN A 286 -6.31 -24.57 8.18
C ASN A 286 -6.36 -26.07 8.61
N GLN A 287 -6.64 -26.34 9.89
CA GLN A 287 -6.62 -27.67 10.50
C GLN A 287 -8.01 -28.10 11.00
N ILE A 288 -9.09 -27.64 10.34
CA ILE A 288 -10.46 -27.95 10.75
C ILE A 288 -10.80 -29.40 10.35
N ASP A 289 -11.06 -30.26 11.34
CA ASP A 289 -11.24 -31.70 11.15
C ASP A 289 -12.58 -32.28 11.64
N ASP A 290 -13.40 -31.48 12.32
CA ASP A 290 -14.64 -31.94 12.94
C ASP A 290 -15.88 -31.13 12.50
N TRP A 291 -16.82 -31.84 11.87
CA TRP A 291 -18.12 -31.31 11.43
C TRP A 291 -19.01 -30.79 12.57
N HIS A 292 -18.80 -31.22 13.81
CA HIS A 292 -19.53 -30.67 14.96
C HIS A 292 -19.20 -29.19 15.16
N ASN A 293 -17.93 -28.80 15.02
CA ASN A 293 -17.50 -27.42 15.13
C ASN A 293 -17.98 -26.56 13.94
N VAL A 294 -18.17 -27.17 12.77
CA VAL A 294 -18.69 -26.47 11.57
C VAL A 294 -20.18 -26.11 11.71
N GLN A 295 -20.94 -26.78 12.61
CA GLN A 295 -22.36 -26.47 12.83
C GLN A 295 -22.61 -25.03 13.25
N VAL A 296 -21.60 -24.36 13.81
CA VAL A 296 -21.71 -22.95 14.20
C VAL A 296 -22.07 -22.04 13.03
N LEU A 297 -21.69 -22.39 11.80
CA LEU A 297 -21.99 -21.60 10.60
C LEU A 297 -23.50 -21.46 10.35
N ALA A 298 -24.32 -22.40 10.85
CA ALA A 298 -25.78 -22.31 10.79
C ALA A 298 -26.35 -21.11 11.57
N LYS A 299 -25.57 -20.53 12.50
CA LYS A 299 -25.96 -19.37 13.30
C LYS A 299 -25.66 -18.04 12.61
N LEU A 300 -25.00 -18.05 11.45
CA LEU A 300 -24.57 -16.85 10.73
C LEU A 300 -25.57 -16.53 9.60
N PRO A 301 -26.51 -15.59 9.82
CA PRO A 301 -27.68 -15.44 8.95
C PRO A 301 -27.37 -14.84 7.58
N LYS A 302 -26.25 -14.13 7.43
CA LYS A 302 -25.84 -13.48 6.19
C LYS A 302 -24.74 -14.21 5.44
N LEU A 303 -24.20 -15.30 6.00
CA LEU A 303 -23.05 -16.00 5.44
C LEU A 303 -23.37 -16.54 4.05
N SER A 304 -22.71 -15.98 3.05
CA SER A 304 -22.96 -16.25 1.63
C SER A 304 -21.79 -16.98 0.98
N THR A 305 -20.56 -16.69 1.41
CA THR A 305 -19.35 -17.26 0.83
C THR A 305 -18.47 -17.87 1.92
N VAL A 306 -18.07 -19.13 1.72
CA VAL A 306 -17.07 -19.78 2.56
C VAL A 306 -15.95 -20.38 1.72
N TYR A 307 -14.71 -20.20 2.15
CA TYR A 307 -13.58 -20.99 1.67
C TYR A 307 -13.11 -21.90 2.79
N LEU A 308 -13.28 -23.21 2.65
CA LEU A 308 -12.84 -24.23 3.61
C LEU A 308 -12.03 -25.35 2.95
N GLU A 309 -11.73 -25.24 1.65
CA GLU A 309 -10.82 -26.14 0.96
C GLU A 309 -9.46 -26.26 1.66
N ARG A 310 -8.79 -27.38 1.46
CA ARG A 310 -7.49 -27.69 2.09
C ARG A 310 -7.53 -27.71 3.63
N ASN A 311 -8.71 -27.91 4.22
CA ASN A 311 -8.88 -28.42 5.59
C ASN A 311 -9.12 -29.94 5.59
N PRO A 312 -8.85 -30.67 6.69
CA PRO A 312 -9.20 -32.09 6.80
C PRO A 312 -10.67 -32.41 6.51
N ILE A 313 -11.63 -31.56 6.91
CA ILE A 313 -13.06 -31.74 6.56
C ILE A 313 -13.34 -31.76 5.05
N ALA A 314 -12.47 -31.13 4.24
CA ALA A 314 -12.64 -31.07 2.78
C ALA A 314 -12.35 -32.42 2.09
N MET A 315 -11.78 -33.39 2.79
CA MET A 315 -11.59 -34.77 2.30
C MET A 315 -12.87 -35.61 2.35
N ASP A 316 -13.92 -35.13 3.04
CA ASP A 316 -15.22 -35.78 3.08
C ASP A 316 -15.88 -35.73 1.70
N GLN A 317 -16.28 -36.88 1.15
CA GLN A 317 -16.97 -36.96 -0.15
C GLN A 317 -18.28 -36.15 -0.18
N MET A 318 -18.89 -35.91 0.98
CA MET A 318 -20.11 -35.13 1.15
C MET A 318 -19.83 -33.68 1.58
N TYR A 319 -18.58 -33.23 1.59
CA TYR A 319 -18.13 -31.92 2.08
C TYR A 319 -19.04 -30.76 1.66
N ARG A 320 -19.22 -30.55 0.34
CA ARG A 320 -20.08 -29.46 -0.17
C ARG A 320 -21.53 -29.62 0.25
N LYS A 321 -22.07 -30.84 0.16
CA LYS A 321 -23.48 -31.12 0.53
C LYS A 321 -23.73 -30.87 2.02
N LYS A 322 -22.80 -31.27 2.88
CA LYS A 322 -22.88 -31.00 4.32
C LYS A 322 -22.84 -29.51 4.62
N LEU A 323 -21.94 -28.74 4.00
CA LEU A 323 -21.90 -27.29 4.15
C LEU A 323 -23.22 -26.63 3.75
N MET A 324 -23.79 -26.99 2.60
CA MET A 324 -25.09 -26.46 2.16
C MET A 324 -26.25 -26.87 3.08
N LEU A 325 -26.18 -28.03 3.74
CA LEU A 325 -27.17 -28.46 4.73
C LEU A 325 -27.03 -27.70 6.06
N ILE A 326 -25.81 -27.36 6.47
CA ILE A 326 -25.51 -26.62 7.70
C ILE A 326 -25.89 -25.16 7.53
N ALA A 327 -25.43 -24.52 6.45
CA ALA A 327 -25.66 -23.12 6.15
C ALA A 327 -26.33 -23.01 4.78
N SER A 328 -27.67 -22.98 4.79
CA SER A 328 -28.49 -22.90 3.58
C SER A 328 -28.41 -21.54 2.87
N THR A 329 -27.83 -20.54 3.52
CA THR A 329 -27.58 -19.19 2.99
C THR A 329 -26.41 -19.14 2.01
N LEU A 330 -25.55 -20.16 2.00
CA LEU A 330 -24.35 -20.21 1.16
C LEU A 330 -24.69 -20.18 -0.33
N LYS A 331 -24.16 -19.18 -1.03
CA LYS A 331 -24.19 -19.05 -2.49
C LYS A 331 -22.90 -19.52 -3.14
N GLN A 332 -21.79 -19.49 -2.41
CA GLN A 332 -20.48 -19.91 -2.89
C GLN A 332 -19.74 -20.74 -1.83
N ILE A 333 -19.16 -21.86 -2.26
CA ILE A 333 -18.26 -22.69 -1.47
C ILE A 333 -16.97 -22.86 -2.27
N ASP A 334 -15.86 -22.40 -1.70
CA ASP A 334 -14.55 -22.32 -2.34
C ASP A 334 -14.65 -21.56 -3.67
N ALA A 335 -13.97 -22.05 -4.72
CA ALA A 335 -13.99 -21.44 -6.04
C ALA A 335 -15.29 -21.67 -6.85
N THR A 336 -16.35 -22.27 -6.28
CA THR A 336 -17.54 -22.69 -7.05
C THR A 336 -18.87 -22.35 -6.38
N LEU A 337 -19.82 -21.86 -7.18
CA LEU A 337 -21.18 -21.54 -6.73
C LEU A 337 -21.96 -22.78 -6.28
N CYS A 338 -22.84 -22.60 -5.30
CA CYS A 338 -23.85 -23.57 -4.90
C CYS A 338 -24.89 -23.72 -6.02
N ARG A 339 -25.32 -24.96 -6.29
CA ARG A 339 -26.34 -25.28 -7.29
C ARG A 339 -27.54 -25.94 -6.64
#